data_AF-A0A9P9ZDC8-F1
#
_entry.id   AF-A0A9P9ZDC8-F1
#
_cell.length_a   1.000
_cell.length_b   1.000
_cell.length_c   1.000
_cell.angle_alpha   90.00
_cell.angle_beta   90.00
_cell.angle_gamma   90.00
#
_symmetry.space_group_name_H-M   'P 1'
#
loop_
_entity.id
_entity.type
_entity.pdbx_description
1 polymer ?
#
loop_
_entity_poly.entity_id
_entity_poly.type
_entity_poly.pdbx_seq_one_letter_code
_entity_poly.pdbx_strand_id
1 'polypeptide(L)'
;MEFLNGAVSSIVPLVTNTIFKHVAYPFTAGDNIRALESATRQLRALKEDVNMEIRNAEWENGAATNQAKEWLLQAESTEKEAEEIQQKYQELCRCIWNISPNFCAIYKVSRSAAKMHIEVKSVCEKKVSLEVITRMPPPLAQEMRVSSSKSANLELALHFIKDDVHNNIIGIWGMGGIGKTHLLEQINNELSRDPRFKVIVIFVTCSKECSEEKVQNKIIEKLGLSKSDSIEQKQSTVYNFLRERSFVLLLDDLWDRVDLKTIGIPNPMESVGTVIRKVVLTTRSTEVCGQMEVKKKIRVDVLNWDDAWCLFKEKVRKLLI
;
A
#
# COMPACT_ATOMS: atom_id res chain seq x y z
N MET A 1 -39.25 51.22 -43.73
CA MET A 1 -38.64 51.39 -42.40
C MET A 1 -38.96 50.24 -41.44
N GLU A 2 -40.00 49.43 -41.65
CA GLU A 2 -40.34 48.32 -40.73
C GLU A 2 -39.56 47.01 -40.96
N PHE A 3 -39.07 46.74 -42.18
CA PHE A 3 -38.30 45.51 -42.47
C PHE A 3 -36.88 45.50 -41.87
N LEU A 4 -36.28 46.66 -41.59
CA LEU A 4 -34.93 46.75 -41.01
C LEU A 4 -34.94 46.57 -39.48
N ASN A 5 -36.01 46.97 -38.79
CA ASN A 5 -36.12 46.83 -37.33
C ASN A 5 -36.31 45.37 -36.87
N GLY A 6 -37.00 44.54 -37.65
CA GLY A 6 -37.18 43.11 -37.34
C GLY A 6 -35.89 42.29 -37.42
N ALA A 7 -35.02 42.60 -38.39
CA ALA A 7 -33.72 41.95 -38.54
C ALA A 7 -32.75 42.35 -37.41
N VAL A 8 -32.70 43.65 -37.06
CA VAL A 8 -31.85 44.15 -35.97
C VAL A 8 -32.29 43.59 -34.61
N SER A 9 -33.61 43.50 -34.35
CA SER A 9 -34.17 42.91 -33.12
C SER A 9 -33.84 41.42 -32.94
N SER A 10 -33.62 40.68 -34.03
CA SER A 10 -33.37 39.23 -33.99
C SER A 10 -31.87 38.91 -33.93
N ILE A 11 -31.04 39.78 -34.49
CA ILE A 11 -29.57 39.63 -34.51
C ILE A 11 -28.95 40.08 -33.18
N VAL A 12 -29.48 41.12 -32.53
CA VAL A 12 -28.93 41.65 -31.28
C VAL A 12 -28.87 40.59 -30.16
N PRO A 13 -29.92 39.79 -29.88
CA PRO A 13 -29.84 38.72 -28.86
C PRO A 13 -28.92 37.56 -29.26
N LEU A 14 -28.82 37.25 -30.56
CA LEU A 14 -28.00 36.15 -31.07
C LEU A 14 -26.51 36.49 -30.98
N VAL A 15 -26.17 37.75 -31.30
CA VAL A 15 -24.82 38.29 -31.24
C VAL A 15 -24.43 38.56 -29.79
N THR A 16 -25.32 39.12 -28.96
CA THR A 16 -25.02 39.34 -27.53
C THR A 16 -24.81 38.02 -26.79
N ASN A 17 -25.62 36.99 -27.00
CA ASN A 17 -25.46 35.70 -26.30
C ASN A 17 -24.21 34.92 -26.75
N THR A 18 -23.84 35.02 -28.03
CA THR A 18 -22.60 34.41 -28.55
C THR A 18 -21.36 35.17 -28.06
N ILE A 19 -21.39 36.51 -28.11
CA ILE A 19 -20.31 37.36 -27.61
C ILE A 19 -20.17 37.26 -26.09
N PHE A 20 -21.27 37.20 -25.32
CA PHE A 20 -21.23 37.07 -23.85
C PHE A 20 -20.50 35.79 -23.44
N LYS A 21 -20.77 34.67 -24.14
CA LYS A 21 -20.05 33.41 -23.93
C LYS A 21 -18.55 33.56 -24.19
N HIS A 22 -18.14 34.33 -25.19
CA HIS A 22 -16.73 34.56 -25.51
C HIS A 22 -16.04 35.60 -24.60
N VAL A 23 -16.77 36.62 -24.13
CA VAL A 23 -16.27 37.68 -23.25
C VAL A 23 -16.22 37.24 -21.78
N ALA A 24 -17.01 36.24 -21.37
CA ALA A 24 -16.99 35.69 -20.02
C ALA A 24 -15.72 34.88 -19.71
N TYR A 25 -15.13 34.20 -20.70
CA TYR A 25 -14.01 33.26 -20.49
C TYR A 25 -12.76 33.85 -19.81
N PRO A 26 -12.35 35.11 -20.07
CA PRO A 26 -11.28 35.77 -19.31
C PRO A 26 -11.64 36.02 -17.84
N PHE A 27 -12.90 36.31 -17.53
CA PHE A 27 -13.39 36.53 -16.16
C PHE A 27 -13.65 35.21 -15.42
N THR A 28 -13.98 34.13 -16.14
CA THR A 28 -14.15 32.78 -15.58
C THR A 28 -12.89 31.91 -15.73
N ALA A 29 -11.76 32.47 -16.19
CA ALA A 29 -10.53 31.73 -16.44
C ALA A 29 -10.00 31.09 -15.16
N GLY A 30 -10.04 31.83 -14.04
CA GLY A 30 -9.68 31.30 -12.73
C GLY A 30 -10.59 30.16 -12.29
N ASP A 31 -11.89 30.23 -12.57
CA ASP A 31 -12.84 29.16 -12.22
C ASP A 31 -12.59 27.88 -13.04
N ASN A 32 -12.40 28.02 -14.36
CA ASN A 32 -12.11 26.90 -15.25
C ASN A 32 -10.79 26.21 -14.88
N ILE A 33 -9.76 27.00 -14.52
CA ILE A 33 -8.48 26.46 -14.08
C ILE A 33 -8.61 25.76 -12.73
N ARG A 34 -9.30 26.36 -11.75
CA ARG A 34 -9.55 25.72 -10.45
C ARG A 34 -10.35 24.42 -10.58
N ALA A 35 -11.34 24.39 -11.48
CA ALA A 35 -12.08 23.17 -11.78
C ALA A 35 -11.17 22.10 -12.37
N LEU A 36 -10.32 22.46 -13.34
CA LEU A 36 -9.32 21.56 -13.91
C LEU A 36 -8.35 21.04 -12.85
N GLU A 37 -7.78 21.91 -12.00
CA GLU A 37 -6.89 21.52 -10.90
C GLU A 37 -7.54 20.51 -9.95
N SER A 38 -8.82 20.73 -9.61
CA SER A 38 -9.59 19.80 -8.78
C SER A 38 -9.77 18.45 -9.46
N ALA A 39 -10.12 18.43 -10.75
CA ALA A 39 -10.28 17.20 -11.50
C ALA A 39 -8.95 16.45 -11.68
N THR A 40 -7.85 17.15 -11.99
CA THR A 40 -6.51 16.56 -12.10
C THR A 40 -6.07 15.93 -10.77
N ARG A 41 -6.39 16.56 -9.64
CA ARG A 41 -6.12 15.98 -8.31
C ARG A 41 -6.88 14.66 -8.09
N GLN A 42 -8.14 14.58 -8.51
CA GLN A 42 -8.91 13.34 -8.44
C GLN A 42 -8.30 12.26 -9.34
N LEU A 43 -7.93 12.60 -10.57
CA LEU A 43 -7.25 11.68 -11.49
C LEU A 43 -5.96 11.11 -10.88
N ARG A 44 -5.15 11.96 -10.25
CA ARG A 44 -3.91 11.55 -9.56
C ARG A 44 -4.18 10.55 -8.43
N ALA A 45 -5.17 10.82 -7.58
CA ALA A 45 -5.56 9.89 -6.51
C ALA A 45 -6.00 8.54 -7.08
N LEU A 46 -6.85 8.53 -8.11
CA LEU A 46 -7.28 7.30 -8.78
C LEU A 46 -6.10 6.54 -9.42
N LYS A 47 -5.13 7.27 -9.99
CA LYS A 47 -3.91 6.68 -10.57
C LYS A 47 -3.06 6.02 -9.49
N GLU A 48 -2.94 6.62 -8.32
CA GLU A 48 -2.25 6.04 -7.16
C GLU A 48 -2.95 4.78 -6.66
N ASP A 49 -4.29 4.80 -6.55
CA ASP A 49 -5.10 3.63 -6.18
C ASP A 49 -4.88 2.46 -7.15
N VAL A 50 -5.00 2.69 -8.47
CA VAL A 50 -4.83 1.64 -9.48
C VAL A 50 -3.41 1.08 -9.46
N ASN A 51 -2.40 1.94 -9.33
CA ASN A 51 -1.02 1.49 -9.18
C ASN A 51 -0.82 0.66 -7.89
N MET A 52 -1.48 1.02 -6.80
CA MET A 52 -1.46 0.22 -5.56
C MET A 52 -2.13 -1.14 -5.76
N GLU A 53 -3.28 -1.18 -6.43
CA GLU A 53 -3.98 -2.43 -6.77
C GLU A 53 -3.13 -3.35 -7.65
N ILE A 54 -2.48 -2.82 -8.70
CA ILE A 54 -1.57 -3.59 -9.55
C ILE A 54 -0.39 -4.13 -8.73
N ARG A 55 0.24 -3.28 -7.92
CA ARG A 55 1.35 -3.67 -7.04
C ARG A 55 0.98 -4.71 -5.97
N ASN A 56 -0.30 -4.76 -5.58
CA ASN A 56 -0.83 -5.78 -4.68
C ASN A 56 -1.20 -7.06 -5.44
N ALA A 57 -1.65 -6.94 -6.69
CA ALA A 57 -1.97 -8.08 -7.55
C ALA A 57 -0.71 -8.81 -8.01
N GLU A 58 0.31 -8.10 -8.48
CA GLU A 58 1.61 -8.67 -8.88
C GLU A 58 2.26 -9.47 -7.75
N TRP A 59 1.98 -9.08 -6.51
CA TRP A 59 2.40 -9.79 -5.30
C TRP A 59 1.68 -11.12 -5.08
N GLU A 60 0.39 -11.18 -5.40
CA GLU A 60 -0.43 -12.40 -5.34
C GLU A 60 -0.26 -13.28 -6.60
N ASN A 61 0.85 -13.11 -7.34
CA ASN A 61 1.08 -13.60 -8.71
C ASN A 61 -0.08 -13.32 -9.69
N GLY A 62 -0.86 -12.29 -9.42
CA GLY A 62 -1.81 -11.71 -10.36
C GLY A 62 -1.07 -10.88 -11.40
N ALA A 63 -1.77 -10.54 -12.47
CA ALA A 63 -1.28 -9.59 -13.46
C ALA A 63 -2.29 -8.46 -13.61
N ALA A 64 -1.78 -7.24 -13.78
CA ALA A 64 -2.61 -6.13 -14.22
C ALA A 64 -3.25 -6.47 -15.57
N THR A 65 -4.56 -6.24 -15.69
CA THR A 65 -5.24 -6.36 -16.97
C THR A 65 -4.63 -5.40 -17.98
N ASN A 66 -4.66 -5.77 -19.27
CA ASN A 66 -4.22 -4.85 -20.32
C ASN A 66 -5.04 -3.55 -20.31
N GLN A 67 -6.32 -3.63 -19.93
CA GLN A 67 -7.20 -2.47 -19.76
C GLN A 67 -6.72 -1.52 -18.65
N ALA A 68 -6.25 -2.06 -17.51
CA ALA A 68 -5.69 -1.24 -16.43
C ALA A 68 -4.38 -0.56 -16.85
N LYS A 69 -3.50 -1.28 -17.56
CA LYS A 69 -2.25 -0.71 -18.09
C LYS A 69 -2.51 0.41 -19.10
N GLU A 70 -3.44 0.20 -20.02
CA GLU A 70 -3.82 1.19 -21.02
C GLU A 70 -4.47 2.42 -20.38
N TRP A 71 -5.32 2.21 -19.36
CA TRP A 71 -5.90 3.31 -18.59
C TRP A 71 -4.84 4.13 -17.86
N LEU A 72 -3.81 3.49 -17.27
CA LEU A 72 -2.72 4.21 -16.61
C LEU A 72 -1.94 5.10 -17.60
N LEU A 73 -1.61 4.57 -18.78
CA LEU A 73 -0.96 5.35 -19.83
C LEU A 73 -1.82 6.55 -20.25
N GLN A 74 -3.14 6.34 -20.38
CA GLN A 74 -4.07 7.41 -20.70
C GLN A 74 -4.10 8.46 -19.58
N ALA A 75 -4.21 8.04 -18.32
CA ALA A 75 -4.24 8.92 -17.16
C ALA A 75 -2.95 9.75 -17.03
N GLU A 76 -1.77 9.17 -17.27
CA GLU A 76 -0.49 9.87 -17.26
C GLU A 76 -0.39 10.93 -18.35
N SER A 77 -0.82 10.60 -19.58
CA SER A 77 -0.84 11.56 -20.69
C SER A 77 -1.78 12.73 -20.39
N THR A 78 -3.01 12.43 -19.95
CA THR A 78 -4.02 13.45 -19.65
C THR A 78 -3.61 14.34 -18.47
N GLU A 79 -2.98 13.76 -17.43
CA GLU A 79 -2.42 14.54 -16.32
C GLU A 79 -1.36 15.53 -16.79
N LYS A 80 -0.40 15.07 -17.61
CA LYS A 80 0.65 15.93 -18.14
C LYS A 80 0.11 17.10 -18.95
N GLU A 81 -0.85 16.85 -19.83
CA GLU A 81 -1.49 17.90 -20.63
C GLU A 81 -2.27 18.91 -19.76
N ALA A 82 -2.93 18.44 -18.70
CA ALA A 82 -3.61 19.30 -17.74
C ALA A 82 -2.62 20.20 -16.98
N GLU A 83 -1.49 19.65 -16.53
CA GLU A 83 -0.43 20.40 -15.85
C GLU A 83 0.18 21.48 -16.77
N GLU A 84 0.41 21.18 -18.04
CA GLU A 84 0.91 22.18 -19.00
C GLU A 84 -0.06 23.37 -19.16
N ILE A 85 -1.38 23.12 -19.14
CA ILE A 85 -2.40 24.18 -19.21
C ILE A 85 -2.38 25.02 -17.93
N GLN A 86 -2.28 24.38 -16.75
CA GLN A 86 -2.21 25.07 -15.46
C GLN A 86 -0.95 25.94 -15.36
N GLN A 87 0.21 25.42 -15.78
CA GLN A 87 1.47 26.17 -15.82
C GLN A 87 1.39 27.38 -16.75
N LYS A 88 0.88 27.21 -17.97
CA LYS A 88 0.66 28.32 -18.92
C LYS A 88 -0.23 29.41 -18.33
N TYR A 89 -1.26 29.04 -17.56
CA TYR A 89 -2.08 30.03 -16.86
C TYR A 89 -1.31 30.79 -15.77
N GLN A 90 -0.53 30.08 -14.94
CA GLN A 90 0.28 30.69 -13.90
C GLN A 90 1.33 31.67 -14.48
N GLU A 91 1.96 31.32 -15.60
CA GLU A 91 2.88 32.22 -16.32
C GLU A 91 2.19 33.50 -16.81
N LEU A 92 0.99 33.37 -17.37
CA LEU A 92 0.18 34.52 -17.79
C LEU A 92 -0.25 35.40 -16.61
N CYS A 93 -0.46 34.80 -15.43
CA CYS A 93 -0.82 35.51 -14.20
C CYS A 93 0.37 36.13 -13.45
N ARG A 94 1.63 35.79 -13.78
CA ARG A 94 2.83 36.39 -13.16
C ARG A 94 3.08 37.84 -13.58
N CYS A 95 2.51 38.27 -14.71
CA CYS A 95 2.63 39.64 -15.21
C CYS A 95 1.58 40.57 -14.58
N ILE A 96 1.76 40.96 -13.32
CA ILE A 96 0.91 41.97 -12.67
C ILE A 96 1.79 43.13 -12.23
N TRP A 97 2.26 43.98 -13.17
CA TRP A 97 2.60 45.41 -12.96
C TRP A 97 2.62 46.13 -14.33
N ASN A 98 1.45 46.66 -14.74
CA ASN A 98 1.25 47.73 -15.76
C ASN A 98 1.25 47.46 -17.29
N ILE A 99 0.96 46.26 -17.80
CA ILE A 99 0.52 46.12 -19.22
C ILE A 99 -0.68 45.17 -19.27
N SER A 100 -1.72 45.58 -20.01
CA SER A 100 -2.99 44.86 -20.17
C SER A 100 -2.79 43.33 -20.30
N PRO A 101 -3.55 42.51 -19.56
CA PRO A 101 -3.50 41.06 -19.71
C PRO A 101 -3.71 40.72 -21.19
N ASN A 102 -2.92 39.79 -21.74
CA ASN A 102 -3.16 39.28 -23.09
C ASN A 102 -4.47 38.47 -23.07
N PHE A 103 -5.61 39.16 -23.14
CA PHE A 103 -6.96 38.62 -23.02
C PHE A 103 -7.18 37.46 -23.99
N CYS A 104 -6.60 37.53 -25.18
CA CYS A 104 -6.64 36.46 -26.17
C CYS A 104 -5.90 35.20 -25.71
N ALA A 105 -4.73 35.34 -25.06
CA ALA A 105 -4.00 34.21 -24.51
C ALA A 105 -4.73 33.59 -23.31
N ILE A 106 -5.23 34.42 -22.39
CA ILE A 106 -6.04 33.97 -21.23
C ILE A 106 -7.31 33.26 -21.70
N TYR A 107 -7.99 33.79 -22.71
CA TYR A 107 -9.14 33.16 -23.33
C TYR A 107 -8.81 31.77 -23.90
N LYS A 108 -7.70 31.64 -24.65
CA LYS A 108 -7.27 30.36 -25.21
C LYS A 108 -7.00 29.34 -24.11
N VAL A 109 -6.26 29.73 -23.07
CA VAL A 109 -5.95 28.87 -21.91
C VAL A 109 -7.23 28.47 -21.15
N SER A 110 -8.11 29.42 -20.88
CA SER A 110 -9.40 29.18 -20.21
C SER A 110 -10.28 28.20 -20.99
N ARG A 111 -10.36 28.35 -22.32
CA ARG A 111 -11.09 27.42 -23.19
C ARG A 111 -10.45 26.04 -23.22
N SER A 112 -9.12 25.96 -23.28
CA SER A 112 -8.40 24.68 -23.21
C SER A 112 -8.63 23.99 -21.86
N ALA A 113 -8.61 24.75 -20.76
CA ALA A 113 -8.87 24.22 -19.42
C ALA A 113 -10.28 23.63 -19.28
N ALA A 114 -11.29 24.34 -19.78
CA ALA A 114 -12.67 23.85 -19.77
C ALA A 114 -12.84 22.54 -20.58
N LYS A 115 -12.15 22.42 -21.72
CA LYS A 115 -12.14 21.17 -22.51
C LYS A 115 -11.41 20.05 -21.79
N MET A 116 -10.21 20.31 -21.29
CA MET A 116 -9.39 19.32 -20.59
C MET A 116 -10.08 18.83 -19.31
N HIS A 117 -10.83 19.69 -18.61
CA HIS A 117 -11.63 19.28 -17.45
C HIS A 117 -12.65 18.18 -17.79
N ILE A 118 -13.30 18.27 -18.95
CA ILE A 118 -14.25 17.25 -19.42
C ILE A 118 -13.50 15.94 -19.72
N GLU A 119 -12.33 16.04 -20.34
CA GLU A 119 -11.50 14.88 -20.67
C GLU A 119 -10.98 14.16 -19.43
N VAL A 120 -10.41 14.88 -18.47
CA VAL A 120 -9.99 14.34 -17.17
C VAL A 120 -11.15 13.62 -16.47
N LYS A 121 -12.34 14.22 -16.47
CA LYS A 121 -13.53 13.61 -15.86
C LYS A 121 -13.94 12.31 -16.56
N SER A 122 -13.89 12.28 -17.90
CA SER A 122 -14.15 11.07 -18.69
C SER A 122 -13.15 9.94 -18.35
N VAL A 123 -11.86 10.26 -18.21
CA VAL A 123 -10.84 9.27 -17.79
C VAL A 123 -11.13 8.75 -16.37
N CYS A 124 -11.54 9.62 -15.45
CA CYS A 124 -11.93 9.23 -14.09
C CYS A 124 -13.16 8.29 -14.10
N GLU A 125 -14.17 8.57 -14.91
CA GLU A 125 -15.38 7.74 -15.02
C GLU A 125 -15.06 6.35 -15.58
N LYS A 126 -14.14 6.25 -16.56
CA LYS A 126 -13.69 4.95 -17.09
C LYS A 126 -13.07 4.06 -16.01
N LYS A 127 -12.34 4.64 -15.04
CA LYS A 127 -11.77 3.90 -13.89
C LYS A 127 -12.83 3.14 -13.09
N VAL A 128 -14.02 3.71 -12.93
CA VAL A 128 -15.10 3.12 -12.13
C VAL A 128 -15.56 1.76 -12.68
N SER A 129 -15.39 1.54 -13.97
CA SER A 129 -15.83 0.31 -14.65
C SER A 129 -14.69 -0.67 -14.94
N LEU A 130 -13.47 -0.41 -14.45
CA LEU A 130 -12.29 -1.21 -14.76
C LEU A 130 -12.13 -2.37 -13.78
N GLU A 131 -12.09 -3.60 -14.32
CA GLU A 131 -11.50 -4.73 -13.62
C GLU A 131 -9.98 -4.65 -13.74
N VAL A 132 -9.31 -4.47 -12.61
CA VAL A 132 -7.87 -4.19 -12.57
C VAL A 132 -7.02 -5.48 -12.60
N ILE A 133 -7.60 -6.63 -12.22
CA ILE A 133 -6.85 -7.85 -11.89
C ILE A 133 -7.49 -9.11 -12.49
N THR A 134 -6.66 -10.01 -13.03
CA THR A 134 -7.03 -11.42 -13.28
C THR A 134 -6.57 -12.31 -12.11
N ARG A 135 -7.46 -13.15 -11.54
CA ARG A 135 -7.15 -14.14 -10.46
C ARG A 135 -6.52 -15.42 -11.06
N MET A 136 -5.57 -16.21 -10.51
CA MET A 136 -4.60 -16.22 -9.37
C MET A 136 -3.60 -17.42 -9.62
N PRO A 137 -2.42 -17.60 -8.94
CA PRO A 137 -2.30 -18.48 -7.73
C PRO A 137 -1.13 -18.13 -6.73
N PRO A 138 -0.75 -19.03 -5.78
CA PRO A 138 -1.11 -19.22 -4.34
C PRO A 138 -0.38 -18.28 -3.32
N PRO A 139 -0.65 -18.39 -1.99
CA PRO A 139 -0.17 -17.46 -0.96
C PRO A 139 1.35 -17.47 -0.79
N LEU A 140 1.96 -16.30 -0.52
CA LEU A 140 3.38 -16.18 -0.14
C LEU A 140 3.76 -16.89 1.16
N ALA A 141 2.77 -17.40 1.89
CA ALA A 141 3.05 -18.24 3.02
C ALA A 141 3.15 -19.69 2.59
N GLN A 142 4.35 -20.23 2.77
CA GLN A 142 4.57 -21.66 2.68
C GLN A 142 3.95 -22.30 3.93
N GLU A 143 2.90 -23.10 3.72
CA GLU A 143 2.29 -23.87 4.80
C GLU A 143 3.34 -24.83 5.39
N MET A 144 3.56 -24.73 6.69
CA MET A 144 4.55 -25.54 7.39
C MET A 144 3.89 -26.83 7.87
N ARG A 145 4.59 -27.97 7.79
CA ARG A 145 4.08 -29.28 8.24
C ARG A 145 4.05 -29.37 9.77
N VAL A 146 3.01 -28.80 10.36
CA VAL A 146 2.84 -28.66 11.81
C VAL A 146 1.55 -29.32 12.26
N SER A 147 1.53 -29.90 13.48
CA SER A 147 0.31 -30.44 14.07
C SER A 147 -0.71 -29.32 14.29
N SER A 148 -1.98 -29.57 14.00
CA SER A 148 -3.08 -28.61 14.11
C SER A 148 -3.62 -28.44 15.54
N SER A 149 -2.92 -28.97 16.55
CA SER A 149 -3.36 -28.88 17.94
C SER A 149 -3.40 -27.42 18.40
N LYS A 150 -4.59 -26.92 18.74
CA LYS A 150 -4.79 -25.57 19.25
C LYS A 150 -4.33 -25.50 20.71
N SER A 151 -3.37 -24.62 20.99
CA SER A 151 -2.89 -24.35 22.34
C SER A 151 -3.40 -22.98 22.81
N ALA A 152 -3.53 -22.80 24.13
CA ALA A 152 -3.89 -21.50 24.71
C ALA A 152 -2.90 -20.39 24.29
N ASN A 153 -1.62 -20.74 24.14
CA ASN A 153 -0.59 -19.82 23.66
C ASN A 153 -0.79 -19.42 22.19
N LEU A 154 -1.29 -20.32 21.33
CA LEU A 154 -1.62 -20.00 19.94
C LEU A 154 -2.80 -19.03 19.88
N GLU A 155 -3.86 -19.30 20.63
CA GLU A 155 -5.03 -18.42 20.68
C GLU A 155 -4.67 -17.03 21.20
N LEU A 156 -3.87 -16.97 22.27
CA LEU A 156 -3.40 -15.71 22.84
C LEU A 156 -2.52 -14.93 21.85
N ALA A 157 -1.62 -15.62 21.13
CA ALA A 157 -0.79 -15.00 20.11
C ALA A 157 -1.62 -14.43 18.95
N LEU A 158 -2.60 -15.20 18.45
CA LEU A 158 -3.49 -14.75 17.38
C LEU A 158 -4.33 -13.54 17.82
N HIS A 159 -4.82 -13.52 19.06
CA HIS A 159 -5.51 -12.36 19.61
C HIS A 159 -4.61 -11.11 19.64
N PHE A 160 -3.36 -11.23 20.09
CA PHE A 160 -2.41 -10.09 20.05
C PHE A 160 -2.07 -9.63 18.62
N ILE A 161 -2.10 -10.54 17.64
CA ILE A 161 -1.79 -10.21 16.25
C ILE A 161 -2.98 -9.55 15.55
N LYS A 162 -4.20 -10.06 15.77
CA LYS A 162 -5.39 -9.68 15.03
C LYS A 162 -6.21 -8.58 15.69
N ASP A 163 -6.30 -8.59 17.02
CA ASP A 163 -7.27 -7.78 17.76
C ASP A 163 -6.62 -6.62 18.56
N ASP A 164 -5.35 -6.76 18.94
CA ASP A 164 -4.62 -5.72 19.69
C ASP A 164 -4.02 -4.68 18.75
N VAL A 165 -4.59 -3.47 18.69
CA VAL A 165 -4.09 -2.39 17.81
C VAL A 165 -2.94 -1.58 18.40
N HIS A 166 -2.64 -1.73 19.69
CA HIS A 166 -1.67 -0.90 20.40
C HIS A 166 -0.29 -1.54 20.51
N ASN A 167 -0.21 -2.87 20.40
CA ASN A 167 1.02 -3.61 20.61
C ASN A 167 1.47 -4.30 19.32
N ASN A 168 2.48 -3.73 18.68
CA ASN A 168 2.94 -4.19 17.36
C ASN A 168 4.13 -5.14 17.41
N ILE A 169 4.78 -5.29 18.57
CA ILE A 169 5.87 -6.24 18.78
C ILE A 169 5.51 -7.21 19.92
N ILE A 170 5.49 -8.50 19.58
CA ILE A 170 5.09 -9.61 20.45
C ILE A 170 6.29 -10.55 20.62
N GLY A 171 6.59 -10.93 21.86
CA GLY A 171 7.73 -11.80 22.19
C GLY A 171 7.26 -13.12 22.79
N ILE A 172 7.59 -14.22 22.13
CA ILE A 172 7.39 -15.58 22.62
C ILE A 172 8.71 -16.05 23.22
N TRP A 173 8.73 -16.37 24.51
CA TRP A 173 9.98 -16.67 25.20
C TRP A 173 9.90 -17.88 26.13
N GLY A 174 11.06 -18.47 26.43
CA GLY A 174 11.21 -19.61 27.32
C GLY A 174 12.42 -20.48 26.97
N MET A 175 12.67 -21.54 27.75
CA MET A 175 13.79 -22.46 27.58
C MET A 175 13.91 -23.08 26.18
N GLY A 176 15.11 -23.57 25.82
CA GLY A 176 15.32 -24.30 24.57
C GLY A 176 14.51 -25.60 24.51
N GLY A 177 14.07 -26.01 23.31
CA GLY A 177 13.41 -27.30 23.08
C GLY A 177 11.91 -27.38 23.46
N ILE A 178 11.34 -26.33 24.05
CA ILE A 178 9.95 -26.34 24.55
C ILE A 178 8.86 -26.04 23.49
N GLY A 179 9.23 -25.92 22.20
CA GLY A 179 8.26 -25.71 21.12
C GLY A 179 7.90 -24.26 20.78
N LYS A 180 8.74 -23.26 21.08
CA LYS A 180 8.49 -21.86 20.65
C LYS A 180 8.45 -21.71 19.12
N THR A 181 9.42 -22.30 18.43
CA THR A 181 9.44 -22.34 16.95
C THR A 181 8.17 -22.99 16.44
N HIS A 182 7.78 -24.14 17.00
CA HIS A 182 6.52 -24.81 16.64
C HIS A 182 5.30 -23.89 16.77
N LEU A 183 5.20 -23.14 17.87
CA LEU A 183 4.12 -22.14 18.06
C LEU A 183 4.16 -21.05 16.98
N LEU A 184 5.35 -20.55 16.61
CA LEU A 184 5.51 -19.56 15.55
C LEU A 184 5.10 -20.11 14.16
N GLU A 185 5.41 -21.37 13.88
CA GLU A 185 4.97 -22.06 12.66
C GLU A 185 3.44 -22.26 12.62
N GLN A 186 2.81 -22.55 13.77
CA GLN A 186 1.34 -22.60 13.87
C GLN A 186 0.72 -21.22 13.60
N ILE A 187 1.30 -20.16 14.15
CA ILE A 187 0.87 -18.77 13.87
C ILE A 187 0.98 -18.48 12.37
N ASN A 188 2.11 -18.82 11.73
CA ASN A 188 2.27 -18.67 10.28
C ASN A 188 1.11 -19.32 9.54
N ASN A 189 0.80 -20.58 9.81
CA ASN A 189 -0.25 -21.32 9.12
C ASN A 189 -1.65 -20.72 9.37
N GLU A 190 -1.98 -20.34 10.60
CA GLU A 190 -3.28 -19.74 10.93
C GLU A 190 -3.49 -18.36 10.28
N LEU A 191 -2.45 -17.54 10.19
CA LEU A 191 -2.51 -16.27 9.47
C LEU A 191 -2.67 -16.48 7.97
N SER A 192 -2.01 -17.49 7.43
CA SER A 192 -2.00 -17.82 5.99
C SER A 192 -3.33 -18.39 5.50
N ARG A 193 -4.05 -19.10 6.37
CA ARG A 193 -5.34 -19.73 6.05
C ARG A 193 -6.53 -18.80 6.24
N ASP A 194 -6.36 -17.63 6.87
CA ASP A 194 -7.47 -16.71 7.14
C ASP A 194 -7.67 -15.72 5.99
N PRO A 195 -8.65 -15.93 5.08
CA PRO A 195 -8.86 -15.06 3.93
C PRO A 195 -9.32 -13.66 4.31
N ARG A 196 -9.76 -13.45 5.56
CA ARG A 196 -10.20 -12.15 6.06
C ARG A 196 -9.03 -11.31 6.57
N PHE A 197 -7.93 -11.95 6.95
CA PHE A 197 -6.75 -11.29 7.48
C PHE A 197 -5.71 -11.08 6.36
N LYS A 198 -5.99 -10.10 5.49
CA LYS A 198 -5.16 -9.80 4.30
C LYS A 198 -3.84 -9.15 4.69
N VAL A 199 -2.81 -9.98 4.84
CA VAL A 199 -1.55 -9.61 5.48
C VAL A 199 -0.41 -10.41 4.84
N ILE A 200 0.74 -9.79 4.64
CA ILE A 200 1.96 -10.48 4.18
C ILE A 200 2.62 -11.15 5.38
N VAL A 201 2.73 -12.48 5.38
CA VAL A 201 3.42 -13.21 6.45
C VAL A 201 4.86 -13.51 6.03
N ILE A 202 5.84 -13.04 6.79
CA ILE A 202 7.27 -13.16 6.48
C ILE A 202 7.94 -13.96 7.59
N PHE A 203 8.28 -15.22 7.34
CA PHE A 203 8.96 -16.08 8.32
C PHE A 203 10.48 -16.09 8.09
N VAL A 204 11.25 -15.69 9.10
CA VAL A 204 12.71 -15.61 9.05
C VAL A 204 13.32 -16.25 10.29
N THR A 205 14.14 -17.29 10.09
CA THR A 205 14.95 -17.87 11.18
C THR A 205 16.25 -17.09 11.34
N CYS A 206 16.51 -16.57 12.53
CA CYS A 206 17.69 -15.79 12.86
C CYS A 206 18.90 -16.68 13.19
N SER A 207 18.72 -17.65 14.09
CA SER A 207 19.79 -18.49 14.68
C SER A 207 20.88 -17.69 15.40
N LYS A 208 21.87 -18.36 16.01
CA LYS A 208 22.87 -17.71 16.87
C LYS A 208 23.86 -16.81 16.11
N GLU A 209 24.15 -17.12 14.85
CA GLU A 209 25.07 -16.35 14.00
C GLU A 209 24.32 -15.37 13.08
N CYS A 210 23.19 -14.84 13.58
CA CYS A 210 22.36 -13.93 12.83
C CYS A 210 23.01 -12.55 12.74
N SER A 211 23.28 -12.10 11.51
CA SER A 211 23.54 -10.68 11.25
C SER A 211 22.30 -10.05 10.63
N GLU A 212 22.14 -8.74 10.82
CA GLU A 212 21.06 -7.97 10.19
C GLU A 212 21.06 -8.15 8.67
N GLU A 213 22.24 -8.24 8.04
CA GLU A 213 22.35 -8.52 6.61
C GLU A 213 21.78 -9.90 6.23
N LYS A 214 22.04 -10.94 7.02
CA LYS A 214 21.46 -12.28 6.78
C LYS A 214 19.94 -12.25 6.93
N VAL A 215 19.40 -11.54 7.92
CA VAL A 215 17.95 -11.35 8.10
C VAL A 215 17.36 -10.65 6.88
N GLN A 216 17.96 -9.53 6.48
CA GLN A 216 17.52 -8.75 5.34
C GLN A 216 17.54 -9.55 4.04
N ASN A 217 18.61 -10.32 3.77
CA ASN A 217 18.69 -11.19 2.59
C ASN A 217 17.59 -12.25 2.59
N LYS A 218 17.27 -12.86 3.75
CA LYS A 218 16.16 -13.82 3.88
C LYS A 218 14.80 -13.16 3.66
N ILE A 219 14.61 -11.93 4.13
CA ILE A 219 13.40 -11.15 3.86
C ILE A 219 13.26 -10.91 2.35
N ILE A 220 14.31 -10.40 1.70
CA ILE A 220 14.33 -10.16 0.24
C ILE A 220 13.98 -11.43 -0.53
N GLU A 221 14.58 -12.57 -0.16
CA GLU A 221 14.31 -13.86 -0.78
C GLU A 221 12.86 -14.31 -0.58
N LYS A 222 12.35 -14.25 0.66
CA LYS A 222 10.96 -14.59 0.98
C LYS A 222 9.97 -13.68 0.27
N LEU A 223 10.35 -12.43 0.06
CA LEU A 223 9.55 -11.45 -0.65
C LEU A 223 9.77 -11.50 -2.17
N GLY A 224 10.63 -12.35 -2.72
CA GLY A 224 10.91 -12.40 -4.16
C GLY A 224 11.44 -11.08 -4.75
N LEU A 225 12.06 -10.22 -3.92
CA LEU A 225 12.58 -8.92 -4.36
C LEU A 225 13.94 -9.08 -5.05
N SER A 226 14.27 -8.11 -5.92
CA SER A 226 15.57 -8.11 -6.61
C SER A 226 16.71 -8.01 -5.60
N LYS A 227 17.66 -8.94 -5.69
CA LYS A 227 18.89 -8.88 -4.91
C LYS A 227 19.73 -7.68 -5.37
N SER A 228 20.34 -6.99 -4.41
CA SER A 228 21.35 -5.94 -4.62
C SER A 228 22.55 -6.26 -3.74
N ASP A 229 23.73 -5.77 -4.12
CA ASP A 229 24.95 -5.92 -3.31
C ASP A 229 25.09 -4.80 -2.26
N SER A 230 24.40 -3.67 -2.42
CA SER A 230 24.47 -2.54 -1.48
C SER A 230 23.46 -2.68 -0.33
N ILE A 231 23.93 -2.56 0.91
CA ILE A 231 23.10 -2.62 2.13
C ILE A 231 22.00 -1.54 2.11
N GLU A 232 22.33 -0.32 1.67
CA GLU A 232 21.38 0.80 1.58
C GLU A 232 20.27 0.52 0.55
N GLN A 233 20.65 -0.09 -0.57
CA GLN A 233 19.69 -0.49 -1.61
C GLN A 233 18.81 -1.64 -1.13
N LYS A 234 19.36 -2.64 -0.44
CA LYS A 234 18.58 -3.72 0.18
C LYS A 234 17.57 -3.16 1.19
N GLN A 235 18.00 -2.26 2.07
CA GLN A 235 17.16 -1.63 3.09
C GLN A 235 16.02 -0.84 2.45
N SER A 236 16.34 0.04 1.50
CA SER A 236 15.33 0.86 0.81
C SER A 236 14.37 0.00 -0.01
N THR A 237 14.84 -1.10 -0.59
CA THR A 237 14.01 -2.07 -1.32
C THR A 237 12.96 -2.70 -0.39
N VAL A 238 13.38 -3.23 0.76
CA VAL A 238 12.44 -3.81 1.74
C VAL A 238 11.49 -2.74 2.29
N TYR A 239 12.02 -1.56 2.64
CA TYR A 239 11.22 -0.47 3.20
C TYR A 239 10.16 0.04 2.23
N ASN A 240 10.54 0.36 0.99
CA ASN A 240 9.62 0.84 -0.03
C ASN A 240 8.56 -0.21 -0.37
N PHE A 241 8.92 -1.49 -0.26
CA PHE A 241 7.97 -2.56 -0.44
C PHE A 241 6.97 -2.65 0.73
N LEU A 242 7.40 -2.56 1.98
CA LEU A 242 6.52 -2.77 3.14
C LEU A 242 5.80 -1.50 3.65
N ARG A 243 6.28 -0.29 3.33
CA ARG A 243 5.78 0.98 3.90
C ARG A 243 4.27 1.21 3.73
N GLU A 244 3.65 0.69 2.68
CA GLU A 244 2.22 0.88 2.39
C GLU A 244 1.43 -0.42 2.47
N ARG A 245 2.03 -1.50 3.01
CA ARG A 245 1.43 -2.84 3.01
C ARG A 245 1.28 -3.40 4.42
N SER A 246 0.21 -4.16 4.62
CA SER A 246 -0.01 -4.87 5.88
C SER A 246 0.86 -6.12 5.93
N PHE A 247 1.62 -6.31 7.00
CA PHE A 247 2.51 -7.46 7.17
C PHE A 247 2.63 -7.93 8.62
N VAL A 248 3.00 -9.21 8.76
CA VAL A 248 3.42 -9.85 10.00
C VAL A 248 4.78 -10.47 9.78
N LEU A 249 5.82 -9.93 10.43
CA LEU A 249 7.17 -10.48 10.42
C LEU A 249 7.33 -11.46 11.59
N LEU A 250 7.66 -12.71 11.30
CA LEU A 250 7.91 -13.77 12.26
C LEU A 250 9.42 -14.03 12.33
N LEU A 251 10.08 -13.57 13.40
CA LEU A 251 11.51 -13.75 13.66
C LEU A 251 11.74 -14.94 14.60
N ASP A 252 12.25 -16.05 14.07
CA ASP A 252 12.48 -17.26 14.86
C ASP A 252 13.91 -17.37 15.40
N ASP A 253 14.02 -17.81 16.66
CA ASP A 253 15.27 -18.07 17.39
C ASP A 253 16.20 -16.85 17.43
N LEU A 254 15.72 -15.75 17.98
CA LEU A 254 16.46 -14.50 18.15
C LEU A 254 17.34 -14.54 19.40
N TRP A 255 18.65 -14.31 19.21
CA TRP A 255 19.66 -14.36 20.28
C TRP A 255 20.12 -12.98 20.76
N ASP A 256 19.99 -11.94 19.95
CA ASP A 256 20.40 -10.56 20.25
C ASP A 256 19.45 -9.57 19.53
N ARG A 257 19.56 -8.27 19.85
CA ARG A 257 18.81 -7.19 19.21
C ARG A 257 19.05 -7.18 17.70
N VAL A 258 17.96 -7.04 16.95
CA VAL A 258 17.98 -6.76 15.51
C VAL A 258 17.34 -5.40 15.28
N ASP A 259 18.06 -4.50 14.62
CA ASP A 259 17.52 -3.20 14.27
C ASP A 259 16.56 -3.32 13.07
N LEU A 260 15.26 -3.24 13.35
CA LEU A 260 14.20 -3.30 12.36
C LEU A 260 14.38 -2.26 11.25
N LYS A 261 14.89 -1.07 11.58
CA LYS A 261 15.13 -0.02 10.58
C LYS A 261 16.25 -0.42 9.64
N THR A 262 17.35 -0.98 10.15
CA THR A 262 18.50 -1.40 9.33
C THR A 262 18.11 -2.50 8.34
N ILE A 263 17.27 -3.45 8.75
CA ILE A 263 16.77 -4.50 7.85
C ILE A 263 15.64 -4.03 6.91
N GLY A 264 15.25 -2.75 6.99
CA GLY A 264 14.26 -2.12 6.10
C GLY A 264 12.81 -2.32 6.53
N ILE A 265 12.55 -2.78 7.75
CA ILE A 265 11.19 -2.91 8.28
C ILE A 265 10.68 -1.52 8.69
N PRO A 266 9.56 -1.03 8.10
CA PRO A 266 8.94 0.22 8.54
C PRO A 266 8.58 0.16 10.02
N ASN A 267 8.67 1.30 10.71
CA ASN A 267 8.37 1.36 12.14
C ASN A 267 6.98 0.75 12.41
N PRO A 268 6.89 -0.37 13.18
CA PRO A 268 5.62 -0.98 13.48
C PRO A 268 4.71 -0.08 14.31
N MET A 269 5.27 0.88 15.07
CA MET A 269 4.53 1.79 15.94
C MET A 269 3.96 3.01 15.20
N GLU A 270 4.49 3.35 14.01
CA GLU A 270 3.98 4.42 13.17
C GLU A 270 2.88 3.85 12.25
N SER A 271 1.69 3.66 12.79
CA SER A 271 0.52 3.28 11.98
C SER A 271 0.07 4.47 11.13
N VAL A 272 0.18 4.33 9.81
CA VAL A 272 -0.47 5.24 8.85
C VAL A 272 -1.75 4.57 8.36
N GLY A 273 -2.91 5.10 8.75
CA GLY A 273 -4.22 4.60 8.30
C GLY A 273 -4.56 3.19 8.80
N THR A 274 -5.11 2.35 7.91
CA THR A 274 -5.63 0.99 8.19
C THR A 274 -4.60 -0.14 8.00
N VAL A 275 -3.31 0.20 7.86
CA VAL A 275 -2.26 -0.78 7.57
C VAL A 275 -1.82 -1.51 8.86
N ILE A 276 -1.85 -2.85 8.83
CA ILE A 276 -1.48 -3.69 9.97
C ILE A 276 0.02 -4.04 9.89
N ARG A 277 0.81 -3.67 10.90
CA ARG A 277 2.23 -4.04 10.98
C ARG A 277 2.51 -4.75 12.30
N LYS A 278 2.87 -6.03 12.26
CA LYS A 278 3.24 -6.82 13.44
C LYS A 278 4.61 -7.44 13.30
N VAL A 279 5.32 -7.53 14.41
CA VAL A 279 6.56 -8.31 14.55
C VAL A 279 6.34 -9.30 15.70
N VAL A 280 6.52 -10.58 15.43
CA VAL A 280 6.47 -11.64 16.43
C VAL A 280 7.83 -12.29 16.45
N LEU A 281 8.46 -12.35 17.62
CA LEU A 281 9.78 -12.96 17.78
C LEU A 281 9.74 -14.13 18.75
N THR A 282 10.57 -15.15 18.52
CA THR A 282 10.85 -16.19 19.50
C THR A 282 12.26 -15.99 20.06
N THR A 283 12.44 -16.14 21.38
CA THR A 283 13.76 -16.04 22.02
C THR A 283 13.85 -16.87 23.29
N ARG A 284 15.07 -17.14 23.75
CA ARG A 284 15.32 -17.77 25.06
C ARG A 284 15.48 -16.74 26.17
N SER A 285 15.77 -15.48 25.84
CA SER A 285 16.07 -14.44 26.83
C SER A 285 14.96 -13.39 26.90
N THR A 286 14.51 -13.11 28.12
CA THR A 286 13.60 -11.97 28.37
C THR A 286 14.27 -10.62 28.15
N GLU A 287 15.61 -10.57 28.18
CA GLU A 287 16.41 -9.36 27.92
C GLU A 287 16.31 -8.98 26.44
N VAL A 288 16.40 -9.97 25.54
CA VAL A 288 16.19 -9.76 24.09
C VAL A 288 14.78 -9.20 23.84
N CYS A 289 13.75 -9.72 24.52
CA CYS A 289 12.42 -9.11 24.45
C CYS A 289 12.42 -7.63 24.90
N GLY A 290 13.21 -7.28 25.91
CA GLY A 290 13.36 -5.89 26.36
C GLY A 290 14.06 -5.00 25.33
N GLN A 291 15.15 -5.48 24.74
CA GLN A 291 15.92 -4.78 23.70
C GLN A 291 15.12 -4.55 22.41
N MET A 292 14.20 -5.47 22.10
CA MET A 292 13.26 -5.38 20.97
C MET A 292 11.97 -4.63 21.35
N GLU A 293 11.91 -4.03 22.54
CA GLU A 293 10.79 -3.21 23.02
C GLU A 293 9.44 -3.96 23.08
N VAL A 294 9.47 -5.28 23.25
CA VAL A 294 8.28 -6.13 23.34
C VAL A 294 7.41 -5.71 24.52
N LYS A 295 6.15 -5.37 24.23
CA LYS A 295 5.13 -5.05 25.24
C LYS A 295 4.28 -6.25 25.63
N LYS A 296 3.99 -7.15 24.69
CA LYS A 296 3.22 -8.38 24.92
C LYS A 296 4.15 -9.59 24.89
N LYS A 297 4.32 -10.23 26.05
CA LYS A 297 5.17 -11.42 26.20
C LYS A 297 4.30 -12.65 26.42
N ILE A 298 4.56 -13.70 25.66
CA ILE A 298 3.98 -15.03 25.83
C ILE A 298 5.09 -15.94 26.33
N ARG A 299 4.94 -16.45 27.55
CA ARG A 299 5.87 -17.44 28.09
C ARG A 299 5.39 -18.82 27.64
N VAL A 300 6.27 -19.54 26.93
CA VAL A 300 6.08 -20.97 26.70
C VAL A 300 6.77 -21.68 27.84
N ASP A 301 6.05 -22.55 28.51
CA ASP A 301 6.55 -23.37 29.61
C ASP A 301 6.71 -24.82 29.17
N VAL A 302 7.41 -25.60 30.00
CA VAL A 302 7.51 -27.04 29.81
C VAL A 302 6.10 -27.63 29.90
N LEU A 303 5.77 -28.52 28.96
CA LEU A 303 4.51 -29.24 29.00
C LEU A 303 4.37 -29.98 30.32
N ASN A 304 3.16 -29.97 30.90
CA ASN A 304 2.85 -30.86 31.99
C ASN A 304 2.86 -32.32 31.49
N TRP A 305 2.79 -33.27 32.42
CA TRP A 305 2.86 -34.69 32.09
C TRP A 305 1.79 -35.10 31.07
N ASP A 306 0.55 -34.63 31.22
CA ASP A 306 -0.57 -35.02 30.37
C ASP A 306 -0.40 -34.51 28.94
N ASP A 307 -0.02 -33.25 28.78
CA ASP A 307 0.25 -32.63 27.48
C ASP A 307 1.47 -33.27 26.79
N ALA A 308 2.53 -33.53 27.56
CA ALA A 308 3.73 -34.21 27.06
C ALA A 308 3.41 -35.64 26.59
N TRP A 309 2.58 -36.37 27.36
CA TRP A 309 2.14 -37.72 27.01
C TRP A 309 1.21 -37.73 25.78
N CYS A 310 0.32 -36.75 25.66
CA CYS A 310 -0.51 -36.56 24.48
C CYS A 310 0.34 -36.28 23.23
N LEU A 311 1.31 -35.37 23.32
CA LEU A 311 2.25 -35.09 22.24
C LEU A 311 3.06 -36.33 21.85
N PHE A 312 3.54 -37.10 22.82
CA PHE A 312 4.27 -38.35 22.58
C PHE A 312 3.41 -39.35 21.77
N LYS A 313 2.17 -39.61 22.20
CA LYS A 313 1.24 -40.49 21.48
C LYS A 313 0.99 -40.02 20.05
N GLU A 314 0.83 -38.71 19.85
CA GLU A 314 0.62 -38.14 18.52
C GLU A 314 1.81 -38.41 17.58
N LYS A 315 3.04 -38.19 18.07
CA LYS A 315 4.26 -38.40 17.30
C LYS A 315 4.51 -39.87 16.98
N VAL A 316 4.33 -40.76 17.96
CA VAL A 316 4.49 -42.21 17.76
C VAL A 316 3.46 -42.76 16.79
N ARG A 317 2.20 -42.32 16.88
CA ARG A 317 1.14 -42.77 15.95
C ARG A 317 1.44 -42.41 14.50
N LYS A 318 2.07 -41.25 14.24
CA LYS A 318 2.50 -40.83 12.90
C LYS A 318 3.68 -41.63 12.35
N LEU A 319 4.41 -42.37 13.18
CA LEU A 319 5.54 -43.22 12.76
C LEU A 319 5.11 -44.67 12.46
N LEU A 320 3.90 -45.06 12.86
CA LEU A 320 3.37 -46.42 12.74
C LEU A 320 2.35 -46.58 11.60
N ILE A 321 2.14 -45.55 10.80
CA ILE A 321 1.23 -45.48 9.64
C ILE A 321 2.03 -44.91 8.49
#